data_AF-G7Q847-F1
#
_entry.id   AF-G7Q847-F1
#
_cell.length_a   1.000
_cell.length_b   1.000
_cell.length_c   1.000
_cell.angle_alpha   90.00
_cell.angle_beta   90.00
_cell.angle_gamma   90.00
#
_symmetry.space_group_name_H-M   'P 1'
#
loop_
_entity.id
_entity.type
_entity.pdbx_description
1 polymer ?
#
loop_
_entity_poly.entity_id
_entity_poly.type
_entity_poly.pdbx_seq_one_letter_code
_entity_poly.pdbx_strand_id
1 'polypeptide(L)'
;MEYPRARHDLEFIPFDHEGRNMVLVRDRLELVPYGTGIPAGLLPVLALMDGRHSLADLEKEITALQEGRRVSRDDILSVLSELDAAGLLDTPCYQSRKAEAAADFAARPVRPAVFAGQAYPDAPALLVPYLDAMLEAASARPAAGPVVAVIAPHIDPEAGKAGYGAAYGALRAALDGRTPPKRVVVLGVGHQVIKGLYCLTDKVFATPLGEVPADGPAVAALRRAGQATVDPADLPHRSEHSVEFQAVFLRHVLGDAPFTLVPILCGSPLGALPRHSRQAFREAAGPFLSALREMAADPDTLVVAGVDLFHIGPKFGHAEPAEALEEAALAHDTALLDALARGDADAIWEESARVKDVYNVCGFTALATLAEILPPATMALLAHDVMREAETRSAVSFAGAVFSPR
;
A
#
# COMPACT_ATOMS: atom_id res chain seq x y z
N MET A 1 -10.36 -27.18 -18.51
CA MET A 1 -10.34 -25.71 -18.61
C MET A 1 -10.05 -25.36 -20.06
N GLU A 2 -11.02 -24.85 -20.83
CA GLU A 2 -10.82 -24.57 -22.27
C GLU A 2 -10.18 -23.20 -22.53
N TYR A 3 -10.44 -22.21 -21.67
CA TYR A 3 -9.90 -20.86 -21.75
C TYR A 3 -9.23 -20.51 -20.40
N PRO A 4 -7.94 -20.83 -20.22
CA PRO A 4 -7.25 -20.59 -18.96
C PRO A 4 -6.99 -19.11 -18.72
N ARG A 5 -7.01 -18.72 -17.44
CA ARG A 5 -6.73 -17.36 -16.99
C ARG A 5 -5.69 -17.38 -15.89
N ALA A 6 -4.54 -16.75 -16.09
CA ALA A 6 -3.55 -16.52 -15.07
C ALA A 6 -4.02 -15.47 -14.05
N ARG A 7 -3.50 -15.53 -12.83
CA ARG A 7 -3.68 -14.48 -11.84
C ARG A 7 -2.85 -13.25 -12.20
N HIS A 8 -3.48 -12.08 -12.15
CA HIS A 8 -2.86 -10.79 -12.47
C HIS A 8 -2.50 -10.00 -11.20
N ASP A 9 -2.84 -10.53 -10.03
CA ASP A 9 -2.57 -9.98 -8.69
C ASP A 9 -1.24 -10.51 -8.10
N LEU A 10 -0.41 -11.17 -8.91
CA LEU A 10 0.87 -11.75 -8.52
C LEU A 10 2.05 -10.91 -8.97
N GLU A 11 3.10 -10.91 -8.18
CA GLU A 11 4.37 -10.28 -8.53
C GLU A 11 5.40 -11.34 -8.95
N PHE A 12 6.19 -11.01 -9.96
CA PHE A 12 7.17 -11.89 -10.57
C PHE A 12 8.55 -11.26 -10.48
N ILE A 13 9.43 -11.85 -9.67
CA ILE A 13 10.76 -11.27 -9.36
C ILE A 13 11.84 -12.18 -9.95
N PRO A 14 12.59 -11.73 -10.97
CA PRO A 14 13.69 -12.50 -11.54
C PRO A 14 14.80 -12.75 -10.50
N PHE A 15 15.34 -13.95 -10.48
CA PHE A 15 16.51 -14.30 -9.67
C PHE A 15 17.34 -15.41 -10.33
N ASP A 16 18.63 -15.46 -10.00
CA ASP A 16 19.48 -16.60 -10.36
C ASP A 16 19.41 -17.66 -9.25
N HIS A 17 19.17 -18.91 -9.65
CA HIS A 17 19.25 -20.05 -8.75
C HIS A 17 20.10 -21.14 -9.39
N GLU A 18 21.27 -21.39 -8.82
CA GLU A 18 22.22 -22.40 -9.31
C GLU A 18 22.58 -22.21 -10.80
N GLY A 19 22.74 -20.96 -11.25
CA GLY A 19 23.05 -20.64 -12.64
C GLY A 19 21.86 -20.78 -13.61
N ARG A 20 20.64 -20.90 -13.09
CA ARG A 20 19.41 -20.90 -13.88
C ARG A 20 18.60 -19.63 -13.59
N ASN A 21 18.15 -18.98 -14.66
CA ASN A 21 17.23 -17.87 -14.59
C ASN A 21 15.83 -18.36 -14.16
N MET A 22 15.48 -18.05 -12.92
CA MET A 22 14.20 -18.37 -12.30
C MET A 22 13.42 -17.09 -12.02
N VAL A 23 12.12 -17.24 -11.76
CA VAL A 23 11.23 -16.15 -11.38
C VAL A 23 10.52 -16.56 -10.10
N LEU A 24 10.75 -15.81 -9.04
CA LEU A 24 10.05 -15.98 -7.77
C LEU A 24 8.65 -15.39 -7.93
N VAL A 25 7.64 -16.19 -7.61
CA VAL A 25 6.26 -15.72 -7.52
C VAL A 25 6.00 -15.25 -6.11
N ARG A 26 5.67 -13.97 -5.96
CA ARG A 26 5.24 -13.39 -4.70
C ARG A 26 3.74 -13.12 -4.74
N ASP A 27 3.01 -13.79 -3.85
CA ASP A 27 1.59 -13.58 -3.63
C ASP A 27 1.40 -12.84 -2.32
N ARG A 28 0.95 -11.59 -2.39
CA ARG A 28 0.68 -10.81 -1.17
C ARG A 28 -0.46 -11.40 -0.36
N LEU A 29 -1.39 -12.14 -0.97
CA LEU A 29 -2.42 -12.88 -0.23
C LEU A 29 -1.89 -14.20 0.35
N GLU A 30 -0.62 -14.56 0.15
CA GLU A 30 -0.04 -15.81 0.67
C GLU A 30 -0.85 -17.07 0.31
N LEU A 31 -1.59 -17.04 -0.81
CA LEU A 31 -2.33 -18.19 -1.31
C LEU A 31 -1.42 -19.05 -2.19
N VAL A 32 -0.41 -18.46 -2.82
CA VAL A 32 0.74 -19.17 -3.38
C VAL A 32 1.76 -19.44 -2.26
N PRO A 33 2.26 -20.68 -2.10
CA PRO A 33 3.29 -20.99 -1.13
C PRO A 33 4.53 -20.10 -1.28
N TYR A 34 5.07 -19.63 -0.15
CA TYR A 34 6.31 -18.84 -0.15
C TYR A 34 7.47 -19.61 -0.80
N GLY A 35 8.28 -18.92 -1.60
CA GLY A 35 9.41 -19.51 -2.31
C GLY A 35 9.04 -20.24 -3.61
N THR A 36 7.79 -20.15 -4.08
CA THR A 36 7.38 -20.71 -5.37
C THR A 36 8.18 -20.06 -6.50
N GLY A 37 9.12 -20.79 -7.08
CA GLY A 37 9.89 -20.38 -8.25
C GLY A 37 9.38 -21.04 -9.52
N ILE A 38 9.20 -20.26 -10.59
CA ILE A 38 8.89 -20.77 -11.92
C ILE A 38 10.06 -20.49 -12.89
N PRO A 39 10.28 -21.32 -13.92
CA PRO A 39 11.25 -21.01 -14.97
C PRO A 39 10.88 -19.71 -15.70
N ALA A 40 11.87 -18.88 -16.05
CA ALA A 40 11.61 -17.61 -16.74
C ALA A 40 10.87 -17.78 -18.09
N GLY A 41 11.10 -18.90 -18.78
CA GLY A 41 10.39 -19.23 -20.02
C GLY A 41 8.88 -19.49 -19.86
N LEU A 42 8.38 -19.60 -18.63
CA LEU A 42 6.95 -19.77 -18.35
C LEU A 42 6.19 -18.44 -18.36
N LEU A 43 6.87 -17.29 -18.20
CA LEU A 43 6.22 -15.97 -18.18
C LEU A 43 5.46 -15.64 -19.48
N PRO A 44 6.04 -15.82 -20.69
CA PRO A 44 5.30 -15.59 -21.93
C PRO A 44 4.07 -16.50 -22.05
N VAL A 45 4.15 -17.73 -21.53
CA VAL A 45 3.03 -18.68 -21.55
C VAL A 45 1.91 -18.23 -20.62
N LEU A 46 2.24 -17.78 -19.41
CA LEU A 46 1.26 -17.20 -18.48
C LEU A 46 0.57 -15.96 -19.08
N ALA A 47 1.31 -15.14 -19.82
CA ALA A 47 0.74 -13.96 -20.49
C ALA A 47 -0.30 -14.30 -21.57
N LEU A 48 -0.23 -15.50 -22.18
CA LEU A 48 -1.25 -15.99 -23.12
C LEU A 48 -2.50 -16.50 -22.41
N MET A 49 -2.43 -16.85 -21.12
CA MET A 49 -3.56 -17.31 -20.33
C MET A 49 -4.40 -16.12 -19.85
N ASP A 50 -5.09 -15.46 -20.78
CA ASP A 50 -5.87 -14.25 -20.52
C ASP A 50 -7.38 -14.50 -20.41
N GLY A 51 -7.80 -15.76 -20.43
CA GLY A 51 -9.21 -16.18 -20.48
C GLY A 51 -9.86 -16.01 -21.85
N ARG A 52 -9.12 -15.60 -22.88
CA ARG A 52 -9.61 -15.46 -24.27
C ARG A 52 -8.95 -16.45 -25.22
N HIS A 53 -7.68 -16.79 -25.02
CA HIS A 53 -7.01 -17.84 -25.79
C HIS A 53 -7.53 -19.22 -25.38
N SER A 54 -7.95 -20.02 -26.36
CA SER A 54 -8.35 -21.41 -26.16
C SER A 54 -7.12 -22.32 -25.98
N LEU A 55 -7.33 -23.57 -25.57
CA LEU A 55 -6.26 -24.56 -25.54
C LEU A 55 -5.60 -24.78 -26.92
N ALA A 56 -6.37 -24.69 -28.00
CA ALA A 56 -5.85 -24.80 -29.36
C ALA A 56 -4.99 -23.58 -29.75
N ASP A 57 -5.37 -22.38 -29.29
CA ASP A 57 -4.56 -21.18 -29.49
C ASP A 57 -3.25 -21.28 -28.71
N LEU A 58 -3.30 -21.73 -27.45
CA LEU A 58 -2.11 -21.97 -26.64
C LEU A 58 -1.17 -22.99 -27.28
N GLU A 59 -1.69 -24.09 -27.82
CA GLU A 59 -0.89 -25.09 -28.55
C GLU A 59 -0.12 -24.45 -29.71
N LYS A 60 -0.80 -23.62 -30.50
CA LYS A 60 -0.20 -22.93 -31.63
C LYS A 60 0.85 -21.92 -31.19
N GLU A 61 0.54 -21.06 -30.23
CA GLU A 61 1.43 -19.97 -29.79
C GLU A 61 2.65 -20.52 -29.02
N ILE A 62 2.46 -21.51 -28.14
CA ILE A 62 3.58 -22.15 -27.42
C ILE A 62 4.48 -22.91 -28.40
N THR A 63 3.92 -23.62 -29.38
CA THR A 63 4.72 -24.29 -30.43
C THR A 63 5.54 -23.27 -31.22
N ALA A 64 4.99 -22.08 -31.49
CA ALA A 64 5.72 -20.99 -32.15
C ALA A 64 6.85 -20.43 -31.26
N LEU A 65 6.60 -20.26 -29.95
CA LEU A 65 7.60 -19.82 -28.97
C LEU A 65 8.75 -20.82 -28.80
N GLN A 66 8.51 -22.12 -29.06
CA GLN A 66 9.52 -23.18 -28.96
C GLN A 66 10.15 -23.55 -30.32
N GLU A 67 10.26 -22.59 -31.24
CA GLU A 67 10.90 -22.76 -32.55
C GLU A 67 10.33 -23.95 -33.36
N GLY A 68 9.03 -24.22 -33.21
CA GLY A 68 8.34 -25.28 -33.95
C GLY A 68 8.37 -26.66 -33.28
N ARG A 69 8.94 -26.81 -32.08
CA ARG A 69 8.77 -28.02 -31.27
C ARG A 69 7.30 -28.13 -30.84
N ARG A 70 6.58 -29.11 -31.40
CA ARG A 70 5.17 -29.33 -31.06
C ARG A 70 5.02 -29.63 -29.58
N VAL A 71 4.13 -28.88 -28.94
CA VAL A 71 3.61 -29.18 -27.61
C VAL A 71 2.27 -29.87 -27.79
N SER A 72 2.04 -31.00 -27.11
CA SER A 72 0.76 -31.69 -27.20
C SER A 72 -0.29 -31.02 -26.29
N ARG A 73 -1.57 -31.25 -26.60
CA ARG A 73 -2.68 -30.83 -25.71
C ARG A 73 -2.52 -31.41 -24.30
N ASP A 74 -2.02 -32.64 -24.18
CA ASP A 74 -1.80 -33.29 -22.88
C ASP A 74 -0.69 -32.59 -22.08
N ASP A 75 0.39 -32.15 -22.73
CA ASP A 75 1.44 -31.35 -22.09
C ASP A 75 0.88 -30.03 -21.53
N ILE A 76 0.04 -29.34 -22.31
CA ILE A 76 -0.62 -28.09 -21.87
C ILE A 76 -1.52 -28.36 -20.67
N LEU A 77 -2.32 -29.41 -20.71
CA LEU A 77 -3.20 -29.78 -19.60
C LEU A 77 -2.41 -30.12 -18.33
N SER A 78 -1.26 -30.79 -18.45
CA SER A 78 -0.38 -31.07 -17.32
C SER A 78 0.15 -29.78 -16.69
N VAL A 79 0.68 -28.86 -17.51
CA VAL A 79 1.17 -27.56 -17.04
C VAL A 79 0.06 -26.76 -16.38
N LEU A 80 -1.14 -26.72 -16.98
CA LEU A 80 -2.30 -26.03 -16.39
C LEU A 80 -2.69 -26.62 -15.03
N SER A 81 -2.62 -27.94 -14.87
CA SER A 81 -2.89 -28.61 -13.59
C SER A 81 -1.86 -28.23 -12.52
N GLU A 82 -0.57 -28.15 -12.89
CA GLU A 82 0.49 -27.73 -11.97
C GLU A 82 0.34 -26.26 -11.57
N LEU A 83 0.04 -25.38 -12.53
CA LEU A 83 -0.20 -23.96 -12.29
C LEU A 83 -1.44 -23.72 -11.41
N ASP A 84 -2.53 -24.47 -11.63
CA ASP A 84 -3.73 -24.41 -10.79
C ASP A 84 -3.44 -24.89 -9.36
N ALA A 85 -2.74 -26.02 -9.21
CA ALA A 85 -2.33 -26.53 -7.90
C ALA A 85 -1.42 -25.55 -7.15
N ALA A 86 -0.52 -24.86 -7.86
CA ALA A 86 0.32 -23.80 -7.32
C ALA A 86 -0.45 -22.50 -7.00
N GLY A 87 -1.71 -22.38 -7.41
CA GLY A 87 -2.54 -21.20 -7.19
C GLY A 87 -2.18 -20.01 -8.09
N LEU A 88 -1.61 -20.27 -9.27
CA LEU A 88 -1.19 -19.27 -10.25
C LEU A 88 -2.28 -18.93 -11.28
N LEU A 89 -3.36 -19.72 -11.32
CA LEU A 89 -4.50 -19.53 -12.21
C LEU A 89 -5.74 -19.03 -11.46
N ASP A 90 -6.53 -18.19 -12.13
CA ASP A 90 -7.84 -17.72 -11.67
C ASP A 90 -8.90 -18.81 -11.94
N THR A 91 -8.98 -19.78 -11.04
CA THR A 91 -9.84 -20.97 -11.16
C THR A 91 -10.85 -21.05 -10.02
N PRO A 92 -11.89 -21.91 -10.11
CA PRO A 92 -12.76 -22.20 -8.98
C PRO A 92 -12.00 -22.68 -7.73
N CYS A 93 -10.86 -23.37 -7.88
CA CYS A 93 -10.00 -23.79 -6.77
C CYS A 93 -9.38 -22.56 -6.07
N TYR A 94 -8.73 -21.68 -6.83
CA TYR A 94 -8.19 -20.42 -6.31
C TYR A 94 -9.27 -19.57 -5.64
N GLN A 95 -10.43 -19.40 -6.29
CA GLN A 95 -11.53 -18.60 -5.75
C GLN A 95 -12.08 -19.18 -4.44
N SER A 96 -12.16 -20.52 -4.33
CA SER A 96 -12.53 -21.19 -3.07
C SER A 96 -11.50 -20.93 -1.97
N ARG A 97 -10.20 -21.08 -2.25
CA ARG A 97 -9.12 -20.82 -1.28
C ARG A 97 -9.09 -19.36 -0.84
N LYS A 98 -9.32 -18.43 -1.76
CA LYS A 98 -9.42 -16.99 -1.46
C LYS A 98 -10.63 -16.69 -0.59
N ALA A 99 -11.79 -17.29 -0.87
CA ALA A 99 -12.99 -17.13 -0.06
C ALA A 99 -12.82 -17.72 1.35
N GLU A 100 -12.15 -18.87 1.48
CA GLU A 100 -11.81 -19.48 2.77
C GLU A 100 -10.87 -18.57 3.57
N ALA A 101 -9.79 -18.07 2.95
CA ALA A 101 -8.89 -17.12 3.60
C ALA A 101 -9.59 -15.81 4.01
N ALA A 102 -10.52 -15.31 3.19
CA ALA A 102 -11.34 -14.16 3.52
C ALA A 102 -12.25 -14.43 4.73
N ALA A 103 -12.90 -15.60 4.77
CA ALA A 103 -13.78 -15.99 5.87
C ALA A 103 -13.00 -16.21 7.18
N ASP A 104 -11.84 -16.89 7.11
CA ASP A 104 -10.95 -17.07 8.25
C ASP A 104 -10.47 -15.71 8.80
N PHE A 105 -9.97 -14.83 7.93
CA PHE A 105 -9.55 -13.50 8.38
C PHE A 105 -10.72 -12.70 8.94
N ALA A 106 -11.88 -12.69 8.28
CA ALA A 106 -13.07 -11.99 8.75
C ALA A 106 -13.48 -12.45 10.16
N ALA A 107 -13.36 -13.74 10.48
CA ALA A 107 -13.69 -14.30 11.80
C ALA A 107 -12.68 -13.94 12.91
N ARG A 108 -11.46 -13.48 12.57
CA ARG A 108 -10.46 -13.08 13.57
C ARG A 108 -10.80 -11.72 14.18
N PRO A 109 -10.83 -11.57 15.51
CA PRO A 109 -11.04 -10.27 16.16
C PRO A 109 -9.78 -9.40 16.13
N VAL A 110 -8.60 -10.01 15.97
CA VAL A 110 -7.29 -9.36 16.00
C VAL A 110 -6.58 -9.56 14.68
N ARG A 111 -6.03 -8.47 14.12
CA ARG A 111 -5.03 -8.48 13.06
C ARG A 111 -3.64 -8.57 13.71
N PRO A 112 -2.90 -9.68 13.51
CA PRO A 112 -1.57 -9.82 14.09
C PRO A 112 -0.57 -8.82 13.50
N ALA A 113 0.52 -8.55 14.22
CA ALA A 113 1.69 -7.82 13.73
C ALA A 113 2.51 -8.75 12.82
N VAL A 114 2.14 -8.84 11.55
CA VAL A 114 2.73 -9.84 10.63
C VAL A 114 4.15 -9.47 10.20
N PHE A 115 4.55 -8.21 10.34
CA PHE A 115 5.90 -7.72 9.98
C PHE A 115 6.84 -7.59 11.19
N ALA A 116 6.37 -7.89 12.40
CA ALA A 116 7.21 -8.01 13.58
C ALA A 116 8.25 -9.14 13.39
N GLY A 117 9.52 -8.85 13.69
CA GLY A 117 10.64 -9.76 13.48
C GLY A 117 11.15 -9.81 12.04
N GLN A 118 10.47 -9.11 11.10
CA GLN A 118 10.85 -9.03 9.69
C GLN A 118 11.31 -7.62 9.33
N ALA A 119 10.46 -6.62 9.53
CA ALA A 119 10.72 -5.20 9.20
C ALA A 119 11.10 -4.35 10.43
N TYR A 120 10.74 -4.82 11.62
CA TYR A 120 11.06 -4.17 12.89
C TYR A 120 11.14 -5.21 14.02
N PRO A 121 11.82 -4.92 15.15
CA PRO A 121 11.94 -5.89 16.24
C PRO A 121 10.59 -6.33 16.83
N ASP A 122 10.43 -7.61 17.10
CA ASP A 122 9.21 -8.21 17.67
C ASP A 122 9.15 -8.17 19.21
N ALA A 123 10.27 -7.86 19.87
CA ALA A 123 10.35 -7.75 21.31
C ALA A 123 10.36 -6.28 21.77
N PRO A 124 9.53 -5.88 22.74
CA PRO A 124 9.49 -4.50 23.26
C PRO A 124 10.86 -3.94 23.68
N ALA A 125 11.69 -4.79 24.31
CA ALA A 125 13.02 -4.41 24.78
C ALA A 125 14.00 -4.02 23.66
N LEU A 126 13.75 -4.47 22.43
CA LEU A 126 14.52 -4.10 21.24
C LEU A 126 13.81 -3.03 20.42
N LEU A 127 12.47 -3.08 20.36
CA LEU A 127 11.67 -2.15 19.56
C LEU A 127 11.70 -0.73 20.10
N VAL A 128 11.61 -0.54 21.42
CA VAL A 128 11.62 0.81 22.02
C VAL A 128 12.92 1.56 21.70
N PRO A 129 14.14 1.02 21.97
CA PRO A 129 15.37 1.69 21.60
C PRO A 129 15.53 1.92 20.09
N TYR A 130 15.01 0.99 19.27
CA TYR A 130 15.01 1.12 17.82
C TYR A 130 14.19 2.33 17.35
N LEU A 131 12.95 2.47 17.84
CA LEU A 131 12.08 3.60 17.51
C LEU A 131 12.60 4.91 18.09
N ASP A 132 13.13 4.91 19.32
CA ASP A 132 13.75 6.09 19.92
C ASP A 132 14.94 6.58 19.10
N ALA A 133 15.82 5.68 18.65
CA ALA A 133 16.96 6.06 17.81
C ALA A 133 16.52 6.75 16.51
N MET A 134 15.42 6.30 15.89
CA MET A 134 14.86 6.94 14.70
C MET A 134 14.30 8.34 15.01
N LEU A 135 13.55 8.48 16.10
CA LEU A 135 12.95 9.75 16.53
C LEU A 135 14.01 10.79 16.90
N GLU A 136 15.09 10.39 17.57
CA GLU A 136 16.19 11.28 17.99
C GLU A 136 17.13 11.66 16.84
N ALA A 137 17.27 10.81 15.81
CA ALA A 137 18.10 11.11 14.65
C ALA A 137 17.51 12.25 13.80
N ALA A 138 16.18 12.43 13.85
CA ALA A 138 15.54 13.57 13.23
C ALA A 138 15.76 14.82 14.08
N SER A 139 16.32 15.88 13.49
CA SER A 139 16.36 17.21 14.12
C SER A 139 14.94 17.81 14.16
N ALA A 140 14.08 17.26 15.01
CA ALA A 140 12.67 17.61 15.08
C ALA A 140 12.54 19.10 15.42
N ARG A 141 12.01 19.88 14.47
CA ARG A 141 11.52 21.22 14.78
C ARG A 141 10.11 21.05 15.31
N PRO A 142 9.82 21.47 16.56
CA PRO A 142 8.48 21.36 17.10
C PRO A 142 7.50 22.13 16.21
N ALA A 143 6.36 21.53 15.91
CA ALA A 143 5.25 22.26 15.31
C ALA A 143 4.84 23.37 16.28
N ALA A 144 4.55 24.57 15.76
CA ALA A 144 4.18 25.72 16.59
C ALA A 144 2.80 25.57 17.26
N GLY A 145 2.06 24.50 16.99
CA GLY A 145 0.67 24.30 17.37
C GLY A 145 0.26 22.83 17.39
N PRO A 146 -1.06 22.55 17.56
CA PRO A 146 -1.55 21.19 17.50
C PRO A 146 -1.31 20.60 16.11
N VAL A 147 -1.10 19.29 16.05
CA VAL A 147 -0.97 18.53 14.80
C VAL A 147 -2.31 17.85 14.52
N VAL A 148 -2.90 18.14 13.36
CA VAL A 148 -4.15 17.52 12.89
C VAL A 148 -3.90 16.41 11.89
N ALA A 149 -2.75 16.42 11.22
CA ALA A 149 -2.35 15.31 10.37
C ALA A 149 -0.85 15.13 10.24
N VAL A 150 -0.45 13.92 9.86
CA VAL A 150 0.94 13.51 9.62
C VAL A 150 1.01 12.79 8.27
N ILE A 151 2.04 13.09 7.48
CA ILE A 151 2.50 12.20 6.39
C ILE A 151 3.76 11.52 6.90
N ALA A 152 3.79 10.20 6.84
CA ALA A 152 4.95 9.39 7.14
C ALA A 152 5.08 8.28 6.08
N PRO A 153 6.31 7.79 5.82
CA PRO A 153 6.52 6.66 4.91
C PRO A 153 5.73 5.42 5.31
N HIS A 154 5.58 4.49 4.36
CA HIS A 154 5.32 3.08 4.67
C HIS A 154 6.39 2.12 4.16
N ILE A 155 7.50 2.63 3.62
CA ILE A 155 8.67 1.81 3.30
C ILE A 155 9.21 1.09 4.56
N ASP A 156 10.11 0.12 4.34
CA ASP A 156 10.90 -0.52 5.40
C ASP A 156 11.38 0.52 6.42
N PRO A 157 11.12 0.34 7.73
CA PRO A 157 11.42 1.37 8.72
C PRO A 157 12.88 1.81 8.74
N GLU A 158 13.86 0.92 8.48
CA GLU A 158 15.28 1.29 8.46
C GLU A 158 15.60 2.15 7.24
N ALA A 159 15.07 1.78 6.07
CA ALA A 159 15.21 2.59 4.84
C ALA A 159 14.52 3.96 4.98
N GLY A 160 13.35 4.00 5.61
CA GLY A 160 12.52 5.19 5.77
C GLY A 160 12.80 6.01 7.04
N LYS A 161 13.85 5.67 7.80
CA LYS A 161 14.05 6.17 9.17
C LYS A 161 14.06 7.69 9.30
N ALA A 162 14.59 8.40 8.30
CA ALA A 162 14.60 9.86 8.28
C ALA A 162 13.17 10.43 8.17
N GLY A 163 12.32 9.83 7.33
CA GLY A 163 10.92 10.21 7.16
C GLY A 163 10.08 9.89 8.40
N TYR A 164 10.16 8.66 8.89
CA TYR A 164 9.48 8.23 10.13
C TYR A 164 9.90 9.09 11.32
N GLY A 165 11.21 9.22 11.55
CA GLY A 165 11.78 9.99 12.66
C GLY A 165 11.33 11.44 12.62
N ALA A 166 11.35 12.08 11.45
CA ALA A 166 10.93 13.48 11.31
C ALA A 166 9.43 13.65 11.61
N ALA A 167 8.57 12.84 10.99
CA ALA A 167 7.13 12.91 11.13
C ALA A 167 6.66 12.63 12.58
N TYR A 168 7.08 11.49 13.12
CA TYR A 168 6.69 11.05 14.45
C TYR A 168 7.42 11.80 15.57
N GLY A 169 8.65 12.28 15.32
CA GLY A 169 9.37 13.14 16.26
C GLY A 169 8.70 14.49 16.41
N ALA A 170 8.24 15.09 15.30
CA ALA A 170 7.46 16.32 15.34
C ALA A 170 6.09 16.12 16.01
N LEU A 171 5.41 14.99 15.77
CA LEU A 171 4.17 14.64 16.48
C LEU A 171 4.41 14.51 17.99
N ARG A 172 5.43 13.76 18.40
CA ARG A 172 5.80 13.58 19.83
C ARG A 172 6.08 14.93 20.50
N ALA A 173 6.83 15.80 19.84
CA ALA A 173 7.12 17.13 20.35
C ALA A 173 5.84 18.00 20.45
N ALA A 174 4.92 17.90 19.49
CA ALA A 174 3.68 18.66 19.50
C ALA A 174 2.70 18.19 20.60
N LEU A 175 2.83 16.95 21.07
CA LEU A 175 2.02 16.35 22.13
C LEU A 175 2.52 16.72 23.54
N ASP A 176 3.73 17.27 23.69
CA ASP A 176 4.27 17.63 24.99
C ASP A 176 3.36 18.65 25.71
N GLY A 177 2.90 18.28 26.90
CA GLY A 177 1.94 19.07 27.69
C GLY A 177 0.52 19.16 27.11
N ARG A 178 0.16 18.35 26.11
CA ARG A 178 -1.17 18.34 25.47
C ARG A 178 -1.89 17.01 25.64
N THR A 179 -3.22 17.05 25.48
CA THR A 179 -4.04 15.83 25.43
C THR A 179 -3.78 15.07 24.13
N PRO A 180 -3.42 13.78 24.18
CA PRO A 180 -3.29 12.95 22.98
C PRO A 180 -4.62 12.77 22.24
N PRO A 181 -4.58 12.54 20.91
CA PRO A 181 -5.79 12.22 20.15
C PRO A 181 -6.41 10.91 20.66
N LYS A 182 -7.75 10.83 20.64
CA LYS A 182 -8.49 9.63 21.03
C LYS A 182 -8.82 8.74 19.84
N ARG A 183 -8.81 9.30 18.64
CA ARG A 183 -9.01 8.59 17.38
C ARG A 183 -7.86 8.89 16.44
N VAL A 184 -7.34 7.88 15.76
CA VAL A 184 -6.36 8.05 14.69
C VAL A 184 -6.87 7.38 13.42
N VAL A 185 -7.14 8.18 12.39
CA VAL A 185 -7.42 7.69 11.04
C VAL A 185 -6.10 7.40 10.36
N VAL A 186 -5.90 6.18 9.85
CA VAL A 186 -4.69 5.83 9.10
C VAL A 186 -5.08 5.52 7.66
N LEU A 187 -4.65 6.38 6.74
CA LEU A 187 -4.70 6.19 5.29
C LEU A 187 -3.43 5.45 4.86
N GLY A 188 -3.53 4.13 4.75
CA GLY A 188 -2.50 3.28 4.17
C GLY A 188 -2.71 3.04 2.69
N VAL A 189 -1.77 2.34 2.06
CA VAL A 189 -1.83 1.93 0.66
C VAL A 189 -2.34 0.50 0.56
N GLY A 190 -3.31 0.29 -0.32
CA GLY A 190 -3.80 -1.03 -0.69
C GLY A 190 -2.99 -1.58 -1.86
N HIS A 191 -1.88 -2.26 -1.58
CA HIS A 191 -1.02 -2.83 -2.63
C HIS A 191 -1.66 -4.02 -3.35
N GLN A 192 -2.69 -4.61 -2.74
CA GLN A 192 -3.47 -5.68 -3.34
C GLN A 192 -4.67 -5.13 -4.12
N VAL A 193 -5.22 -5.96 -5.00
CA VAL A 193 -6.48 -5.62 -5.69
C VAL A 193 -7.61 -5.52 -4.65
N ILE A 194 -8.13 -4.32 -4.50
CA ILE A 194 -9.28 -3.97 -3.66
C ILE A 194 -10.49 -3.73 -4.57
N LYS A 195 -11.69 -4.13 -4.14
CA LYS A 195 -12.93 -3.74 -4.80
C LYS A 195 -13.31 -2.32 -4.40
N GLY A 196 -13.37 -1.41 -5.37
CA GLY A 196 -13.63 0.02 -5.11
C GLY A 196 -12.33 0.77 -4.84
N LEU A 197 -12.41 1.87 -4.07
CA LEU A 197 -11.26 2.72 -3.73
C LEU A 197 -10.69 2.46 -2.33
N TYR A 198 -11.49 1.89 -1.43
CA TYR A 198 -11.09 1.76 -0.02
C TYR A 198 -11.36 0.35 0.50
N CYS A 199 -10.47 -0.15 1.36
CA CYS A 199 -10.71 -1.34 2.17
C CYS A 199 -10.53 -0.97 3.64
N LEU A 200 -11.52 -1.28 4.47
CA LEU A 200 -11.50 -0.99 5.91
C LEU A 200 -11.47 -2.29 6.70
N THR A 201 -11.08 -2.22 7.97
CA THR A 201 -11.24 -3.30 8.95
C THR A 201 -11.57 -2.70 10.32
N ASP A 202 -12.32 -3.42 11.14
CA ASP A 202 -12.66 -3.07 12.53
C ASP A 202 -11.97 -3.99 13.54
N LYS A 203 -10.94 -4.72 13.09
CA LYS A 203 -10.11 -5.59 13.94
C LYS A 203 -9.17 -4.79 14.82
N VAL A 204 -8.87 -5.35 15.99
CA VAL A 204 -7.78 -4.86 16.86
C VAL A 204 -6.45 -5.09 16.16
N PHE A 205 -5.57 -4.08 16.12
CA PHE A 205 -4.21 -4.22 15.60
C PHE A 205 -3.28 -4.63 16.74
N ALA A 206 -2.74 -5.83 16.67
CA ALA A 206 -1.65 -6.21 17.57
C ALA A 206 -0.37 -5.47 17.16
N THR A 207 0.39 -5.01 18.15
CA THR A 207 1.78 -4.54 17.98
C THR A 207 2.64 -5.16 19.08
N PRO A 208 3.97 -5.24 18.93
CA PRO A 208 4.82 -5.66 20.03
C PRO A 208 4.66 -4.81 21.30
N LEU A 209 4.28 -3.53 21.17
CA LEU A 209 4.08 -2.60 22.30
C LEU A 209 2.66 -2.64 22.89
N GLY A 210 1.84 -3.59 22.46
CA GLY A 210 0.45 -3.75 22.89
C GLY A 210 -0.57 -3.60 21.77
N GLU A 211 -1.81 -3.92 22.08
CA GLU A 211 -2.91 -3.86 21.13
C GLU A 211 -3.44 -2.43 20.95
N VAL A 212 -3.85 -2.12 19.72
CA VAL A 212 -4.54 -0.88 19.37
C VAL A 212 -5.95 -1.21 18.87
N PRO A 213 -7.01 -0.86 19.62
CA PRO A 213 -8.38 -1.17 19.21
C PRO A 213 -8.79 -0.37 17.98
N ALA A 214 -9.63 -0.93 17.12
CA ALA A 214 -10.27 -0.16 16.06
C ALA A 214 -11.51 0.61 16.57
N ASP A 215 -11.80 1.75 15.98
CA ASP A 215 -13.07 2.47 16.16
C ASP A 215 -14.14 1.81 15.26
N GLY A 216 -14.71 0.71 15.75
CA GLY A 216 -15.76 -0.03 15.05
C GLY A 216 -16.95 0.85 14.61
N PRO A 217 -17.50 1.74 15.46
CA PRO A 217 -18.54 2.67 15.06
C PRO A 217 -18.16 3.58 13.89
N ALA A 218 -16.94 4.15 13.90
CA ALA A 218 -16.46 4.99 12.80
C ALA A 218 -16.26 4.16 11.51
N VAL A 219 -15.64 2.99 11.60
CA VAL A 219 -15.47 2.07 10.46
C VAL A 219 -16.83 1.70 9.85
N ALA A 220 -17.82 1.35 10.68
CA ALA A 220 -19.16 1.03 10.22
C ALA A 220 -19.85 2.23 9.56
N ALA A 221 -19.65 3.45 10.07
CA ALA A 221 -20.18 4.67 9.46
C ALA A 221 -19.57 4.92 8.07
N LEU A 222 -18.25 4.77 7.93
CA LEU A 222 -17.54 4.91 6.66
C LEU A 222 -17.96 3.85 5.64
N ARG A 223 -18.12 2.57 6.05
CA ARG A 223 -18.65 1.52 5.17
C ARG A 223 -20.05 1.86 4.64
N ARG A 224 -20.94 2.33 5.51
CA ARG A 224 -22.30 2.74 5.12
C ARG A 224 -22.29 3.93 4.16
N ALA A 225 -21.41 4.90 4.38
CA ALA A 225 -21.27 6.07 3.52
C ALA A 225 -20.67 5.69 2.15
N GLY A 226 -19.60 4.87 2.12
CA GLY A 226 -18.88 4.55 0.89
C GLY A 226 -19.54 3.51 -0.01
N GLN A 227 -20.35 2.60 0.53
CA GLN A 227 -21.07 1.58 -0.25
C GLN A 227 -20.15 0.85 -1.25
N ALA A 228 -20.45 0.91 -2.56
CA ALA A 228 -19.69 0.24 -3.62
C ALA A 228 -18.24 0.73 -3.77
N THR A 229 -17.91 1.88 -3.19
CA THR A 229 -16.55 2.44 -3.18
C THR A 229 -15.68 1.80 -2.08
N VAL A 230 -16.28 1.03 -1.18
CA VAL A 230 -15.61 0.29 -0.12
C VAL A 230 -15.70 -1.20 -0.38
N ASP A 231 -14.57 -1.90 -0.27
CA ASP A 231 -14.53 -3.36 -0.36
C ASP A 231 -15.36 -3.96 0.77
N PRO A 232 -16.32 -4.86 0.45
CA PRO A 232 -17.11 -5.54 1.48
C PRO A 232 -16.26 -6.50 2.34
N ALA A 233 -15.12 -6.96 1.83
CA ALA A 233 -14.17 -7.77 2.57
C ALA A 233 -13.06 -6.90 3.19
N ASP A 234 -12.35 -7.48 4.15
CA ASP A 234 -11.17 -6.87 4.79
C ASP A 234 -9.90 -7.68 4.60
N LEU A 235 -9.92 -8.76 3.82
CA LEU A 235 -8.78 -9.63 3.55
C LEU A 235 -7.50 -8.86 3.14
N PRO A 236 -7.56 -7.75 2.37
CA PRO A 236 -6.37 -6.97 2.06
C PRO A 236 -5.58 -6.48 3.29
N HIS A 237 -6.24 -6.24 4.42
CA HIS A 237 -5.55 -5.86 5.66
C HIS A 237 -4.67 -6.98 6.22
N ARG A 238 -4.91 -8.26 5.88
CA ARG A 238 -4.25 -9.40 6.52
C ARG A 238 -2.73 -9.37 6.40
N SER A 239 -2.22 -8.92 5.25
CA SER A 239 -0.80 -8.96 4.89
C SER A 239 -0.28 -7.62 4.39
N GLU A 240 -1.04 -6.54 4.59
CA GLU A 240 -0.65 -5.19 4.21
C GLU A 240 0.12 -4.51 5.34
N HIS A 241 1.25 -3.88 5.02
CA HIS A 241 2.18 -3.30 6.01
C HIS A 241 1.88 -1.83 6.29
N SER A 242 1.29 -1.12 5.32
CA SER A 242 1.24 0.35 5.37
C SER A 242 0.57 0.91 6.62
N VAL A 243 -0.53 0.31 7.06
CA VAL A 243 -1.22 0.67 8.32
C VAL A 243 -0.49 0.12 9.55
N GLU A 244 0.08 -1.08 9.45
CA GLU A 244 0.77 -1.73 10.58
C GLU A 244 1.96 -0.91 11.06
N PHE A 245 2.79 -0.45 10.14
CA PHE A 245 3.94 0.39 10.48
C PHE A 245 3.48 1.64 11.21
N GLN A 246 2.45 2.33 10.72
CA GLN A 246 1.93 3.51 11.42
C GLN A 246 1.40 3.16 12.82
N ALA A 247 0.71 2.03 12.99
CA ALA A 247 0.19 1.59 14.28
C ALA A 247 1.31 1.36 15.31
N VAL A 248 2.45 0.81 14.89
CA VAL A 248 3.63 0.60 15.75
C VAL A 248 4.21 1.94 16.20
N PHE A 249 4.46 2.87 15.28
CA PHE A 249 4.97 4.21 15.63
C PHE A 249 3.99 5.01 16.48
N LEU A 250 2.67 4.94 16.19
CA LEU A 250 1.63 5.59 16.98
C LEU A 250 1.57 5.03 18.40
N ARG A 251 1.63 3.70 18.57
CA ARG A 251 1.63 3.08 19.90
C ARG A 251 2.86 3.51 20.72
N HIS A 252 4.01 3.68 20.08
CA HIS A 252 5.21 4.21 20.73
C HIS A 252 5.09 5.68 21.13
N VAL A 253 4.70 6.55 20.18
CA VAL A 253 4.62 8.00 20.40
C VAL A 253 3.51 8.40 21.37
N LEU A 254 2.36 7.72 21.33
CA LEU A 254 1.23 7.98 22.21
C LEU A 254 1.37 7.28 23.57
N GLY A 255 2.34 6.36 23.69
CA GLY A 255 2.60 5.59 24.91
C GLY A 255 1.35 4.90 25.44
N ASP A 256 1.06 5.07 26.73
CA ASP A 256 -0.10 4.47 27.39
C ASP A 256 -1.41 5.21 27.18
N ALA A 257 -1.42 6.32 26.44
CA ALA A 257 -2.65 7.04 26.15
C ALA A 257 -3.62 6.15 25.35
N PRO A 258 -4.89 6.04 25.77
CA PRO A 258 -5.87 5.23 25.04
C PRO A 258 -6.30 5.96 23.76
N PHE A 259 -6.22 5.26 22.63
CA PHE A 259 -6.74 5.72 21.35
C PHE A 259 -7.29 4.55 20.53
N THR A 260 -8.13 4.85 19.55
CA THR A 260 -8.65 3.89 18.58
C THR A 260 -8.15 4.18 17.16
N LEU A 261 -8.03 3.15 16.33
CA LEU A 261 -7.67 3.26 14.92
C LEU A 261 -8.89 3.23 14.00
N VAL A 262 -8.86 4.05 12.94
CA VAL A 262 -9.70 3.87 11.76
C VAL A 262 -8.77 3.51 10.58
N PRO A 263 -8.50 2.22 10.36
CA PRO A 263 -7.56 1.76 9.35
C PRO A 263 -8.23 1.70 7.97
N ILE A 264 -7.66 2.43 7.00
CA ILE A 264 -8.18 2.54 5.63
C ILE A 264 -7.05 2.24 4.67
N LEU A 265 -7.19 1.21 3.85
CA LEU A 265 -6.32 0.99 2.70
C LEU A 265 -6.92 1.70 1.49
N CYS A 266 -6.14 2.58 0.88
CA CYS A 266 -6.47 3.29 -0.33
C CYS A 266 -5.94 2.51 -1.54
N GLY A 267 -6.85 1.99 -2.36
CA GLY A 267 -6.53 1.26 -3.59
C GLY A 267 -6.19 2.19 -4.76
N SER A 268 -5.79 1.60 -5.88
CA SER A 268 -5.47 2.36 -7.11
C SER A 268 -6.73 3.04 -7.68
N PRO A 269 -6.64 4.30 -8.15
CA PRO A 269 -7.74 4.94 -8.87
C PRO A 269 -7.91 4.32 -10.27
N LEU A 270 -6.87 3.68 -10.81
CA LEU A 270 -6.90 3.03 -12.11
C LEU A 270 -7.82 1.81 -12.06
N GLY A 271 -8.83 1.79 -12.94
CA GLY A 271 -9.84 0.73 -12.98
C GLY A 271 -10.96 0.89 -11.94
N ALA A 272 -10.73 1.61 -10.84
CA ALA A 272 -11.78 1.99 -9.89
C ALA A 272 -12.59 3.21 -10.35
N LEU A 273 -11.95 4.13 -11.10
CA LEU A 273 -12.58 5.33 -11.64
C LEU A 273 -12.80 5.23 -13.15
N PRO A 274 -13.91 5.80 -13.68
CA PRO A 274 -14.14 5.87 -15.13
C PRO A 274 -13.16 6.81 -15.84
N ARG A 275 -12.60 7.78 -15.11
CA ARG A 275 -11.60 8.73 -15.60
C ARG A 275 -10.63 9.06 -14.45
N HIS A 276 -9.36 9.23 -14.77
CA HIS A 276 -8.35 9.67 -13.82
C HIS A 276 -8.47 11.18 -13.58
N SER A 277 -9.47 11.59 -12.79
CA SER A 277 -9.72 13.00 -12.46
C SER A 277 -10.35 13.17 -11.08
N ARG A 278 -10.12 14.35 -10.48
CA ARG A 278 -10.73 14.75 -9.22
C ARG A 278 -12.25 14.67 -9.24
N GLN A 279 -12.87 15.08 -10.35
CA GLN A 279 -14.32 15.03 -10.50
C GLN A 279 -14.84 13.60 -10.37
N ALA A 280 -14.25 12.65 -11.12
CA ALA A 280 -14.65 11.25 -11.07
C ALA A 280 -14.42 10.65 -9.67
N PHE A 281 -13.31 11.02 -9.02
CA PHE A 281 -13.03 10.62 -7.64
C PHE A 281 -14.08 11.12 -6.66
N ARG A 282 -14.47 12.40 -6.73
CA ARG A 282 -15.51 12.98 -5.86
C ARG A 282 -16.91 12.43 -6.16
N GLU A 283 -17.21 12.11 -7.42
CA GLU A 283 -18.47 11.47 -7.80
C GLU A 283 -18.56 10.04 -7.23
N ALA A 284 -17.47 9.28 -7.27
CA ALA A 284 -17.41 7.91 -6.75
C ALA A 284 -17.34 7.86 -5.21
N ALA A 285 -16.53 8.70 -4.59
CA ALA A 285 -16.21 8.66 -3.16
C ALA A 285 -16.91 9.75 -2.31
N GLY A 286 -17.75 10.61 -2.90
CA GLY A 286 -18.28 11.81 -2.25
C GLY A 286 -18.86 11.61 -0.84
N PRO A 287 -19.81 10.66 -0.64
CA PRO A 287 -20.36 10.40 0.68
C PRO A 287 -19.32 9.88 1.69
N PHE A 288 -18.38 9.02 1.24
CA PHE A 288 -17.27 8.53 2.07
C PHE A 288 -16.35 9.67 2.50
N LEU A 289 -15.93 10.51 1.55
CA LEU A 289 -15.09 11.68 1.80
C LEU A 289 -15.77 12.68 2.74
N SER A 290 -17.09 12.86 2.63
CA SER A 290 -17.84 13.73 3.54
C SER A 290 -17.83 13.20 4.98
N ALA A 291 -18.13 11.92 5.16
CA ALA A 291 -18.09 11.29 6.49
C ALA A 291 -16.68 11.32 7.08
N LEU A 292 -15.65 11.09 6.27
CA LEU A 292 -14.26 11.12 6.71
C LEU A 292 -13.79 12.54 7.06
N ARG A 293 -14.23 13.56 6.32
CA ARG A 293 -13.98 14.97 6.63
C ARG A 293 -14.64 15.41 7.94
N GLU A 294 -15.86 14.96 8.21
CA GLU A 294 -16.52 15.21 9.50
C GLU A 294 -15.72 14.62 10.66
N MET A 295 -15.16 13.41 10.49
CA MET A 295 -14.26 12.81 11.47
C MET A 295 -12.95 13.59 11.61
N ALA A 296 -12.32 14.00 10.50
CA ALA A 296 -11.06 14.74 10.50
C ALA A 296 -11.18 16.15 11.10
N ALA A 297 -12.40 16.70 11.18
CA ALA A 297 -12.68 17.99 11.82
C ALA A 297 -12.83 17.89 13.36
N ASP A 298 -12.95 16.69 13.92
CA ASP A 298 -13.01 16.46 15.36
C ASP A 298 -11.63 16.71 15.99
N PRO A 299 -11.50 17.62 17.00
CA PRO A 299 -10.21 17.93 17.62
C PRO A 299 -9.54 16.75 18.33
N ASP A 300 -10.28 15.69 18.67
CA ASP A 300 -9.73 14.46 19.24
C ASP A 300 -9.27 13.46 18.15
N THR A 301 -9.34 13.82 16.86
CA THR A 301 -8.94 12.97 15.72
C THR A 301 -7.63 13.45 15.10
N LEU A 302 -6.68 12.52 14.95
CA LEU A 302 -5.47 12.69 14.14
C LEU A 302 -5.63 11.92 12.82
N VAL A 303 -5.19 12.49 11.70
CA VAL A 303 -5.10 11.78 10.42
C VAL A 303 -3.64 11.45 10.10
N VAL A 304 -3.33 10.20 9.78
CA VAL A 304 -2.00 9.76 9.33
C VAL A 304 -2.11 9.22 7.91
N ALA A 305 -1.34 9.78 6.99
CA ALA A 305 -1.12 9.18 5.67
C ALA A 305 0.20 8.42 5.69
N GLY A 306 0.12 7.08 5.74
CA GLY A 306 1.25 6.17 5.66
C GLY A 306 1.57 5.88 4.20
N VAL A 307 2.33 6.76 3.56
CA VAL A 307 2.51 6.81 2.10
C VAL A 307 3.95 7.04 1.71
N ASP A 308 4.38 6.32 0.67
CA ASP A 308 5.56 6.64 -0.10
C ASP A 308 5.13 7.39 -1.38
N LEU A 309 6.09 8.02 -2.05
CA LEU A 309 5.87 8.81 -3.25
C LEU A 309 6.25 8.00 -4.50
N PHE A 310 7.17 8.46 -5.34
CA PHE A 310 7.50 7.76 -6.58
C PHE A 310 8.13 6.38 -6.34
N HIS A 311 7.92 5.49 -7.30
CA HIS A 311 8.57 4.19 -7.43
C HIS A 311 9.10 4.04 -8.87
N ILE A 312 10.40 4.23 -9.05
CA ILE A 312 11.05 4.33 -10.38
C ILE A 312 12.13 3.29 -10.60
N GLY A 313 12.36 2.94 -11.86
CA GLY A 313 13.34 1.94 -12.27
C GLY A 313 12.74 0.57 -12.61
N PRO A 314 13.58 -0.41 -13.01
CA PRO A 314 13.13 -1.66 -13.61
C PRO A 314 12.23 -2.53 -12.72
N LYS A 315 12.43 -2.50 -11.40
CA LYS A 315 11.57 -3.21 -10.43
C LYS A 315 10.12 -2.74 -10.49
N PHE A 316 9.90 -1.51 -10.92
CA PHE A 316 8.59 -0.86 -10.99
C PHE A 316 8.11 -0.68 -12.44
N GLY A 317 8.66 -1.46 -13.38
CA GLY A 317 8.17 -1.53 -14.75
C GLY A 317 8.79 -0.52 -15.73
N HIS A 318 9.84 0.20 -15.34
CA HIS A 318 10.57 1.09 -16.25
C HIS A 318 11.63 0.32 -17.05
N ALA A 319 11.94 0.78 -18.28
CA ALA A 319 13.07 0.22 -19.03
C ALA A 319 14.41 0.82 -18.55
N GLU A 320 14.37 2.09 -18.15
CA GLU A 320 15.47 2.90 -17.68
C GLU A 320 15.80 2.63 -16.21
N PRO A 321 17.07 2.80 -15.80
CA PRO A 321 17.44 2.77 -14.39
C PRO A 321 16.90 4.01 -13.66
N ALA A 322 16.69 3.90 -12.34
CA ALA A 322 16.14 4.98 -11.52
C ALA A 322 16.92 6.30 -11.66
N GLU A 323 18.25 6.24 -11.75
CA GLU A 323 19.11 7.43 -11.86
C GLU A 323 18.77 8.30 -13.09
N ALA A 324 18.25 7.70 -14.17
CA ALA A 324 17.85 8.43 -15.37
C ALA A 324 16.46 9.11 -15.23
N LEU A 325 15.65 8.67 -14.27
CA LEU A 325 14.28 9.15 -14.06
C LEU A 325 14.16 10.06 -12.83
N GLU A 326 15.13 9.98 -11.91
CA GLU A 326 15.05 10.54 -10.56
C GLU A 326 14.82 12.05 -10.53
N GLU A 327 15.51 12.84 -11.37
CA GLU A 327 15.33 14.29 -11.39
C GLU A 327 13.89 14.68 -11.72
N ALA A 328 13.31 14.04 -12.73
CA ALA A 328 11.94 14.32 -13.17
C ALA A 328 10.90 13.77 -12.18
N ALA A 329 11.20 12.65 -11.52
CA ALA A 329 10.38 12.07 -10.47
C ALA A 329 10.39 12.94 -9.19
N LEU A 330 11.54 13.49 -8.79
CA LEU A 330 11.66 14.44 -7.68
C LEU A 330 10.90 15.74 -7.95
N ALA A 331 10.90 16.22 -9.19
CA ALA A 331 10.09 17.36 -9.59
C ALA A 331 8.59 17.07 -9.47
N HIS A 332 8.16 15.85 -9.80
CA HIS A 332 6.79 15.38 -9.61
C HIS A 332 6.40 15.32 -8.13
N ASP A 333 7.24 14.71 -7.28
CA ASP A 333 7.04 14.69 -5.82
C ASP A 333 6.88 16.10 -5.25
N THR A 334 7.78 17.00 -5.64
CA THR A 334 7.75 18.41 -5.21
C THR A 334 6.43 19.06 -5.58
N ALA A 335 5.96 18.87 -6.81
CA ALA A 335 4.68 19.42 -7.27
C ALA A 335 3.48 18.88 -6.45
N LEU A 336 3.47 17.58 -6.13
CA LEU A 336 2.43 16.97 -5.29
C LEU A 336 2.47 17.51 -3.85
N LEU A 337 3.65 17.55 -3.25
CA LEU A 337 3.83 18.05 -1.88
C LEU A 337 3.50 19.55 -1.77
N ASP A 338 3.90 20.36 -2.75
CA ASP A 338 3.57 21.78 -2.80
C ASP A 338 2.06 22.02 -2.98
N ALA A 339 1.39 21.20 -3.79
CA ALA A 339 -0.07 21.24 -3.93
C ALA A 339 -0.76 20.89 -2.60
N LEU A 340 -0.29 19.86 -1.90
CA LEU A 340 -0.76 19.51 -0.55
C LEU A 340 -0.54 20.65 0.46
N ALA A 341 0.63 21.29 0.45
CA ALA A 341 0.93 22.43 1.33
C ALA A 341 -0.04 23.60 1.12
N ARG A 342 -0.46 23.84 -0.12
CA ARG A 342 -1.45 24.89 -0.44
C ARG A 342 -2.89 24.48 -0.13
N GLY A 343 -3.15 23.20 0.11
CA GLY A 343 -4.52 22.64 0.19
C GLY A 343 -5.21 22.63 -1.17
N ASP A 344 -4.43 22.47 -2.25
CA ASP A 344 -4.89 22.54 -3.63
C ASP A 344 -5.08 21.13 -4.21
N ALA A 345 -6.25 20.55 -3.95
CA ALA A 345 -6.58 19.22 -4.44
C ALA A 345 -6.66 19.15 -5.98
N ASP A 346 -7.02 20.24 -6.66
CA ASP A 346 -7.06 20.26 -8.13
C ASP A 346 -5.64 20.09 -8.71
N ALA A 347 -4.67 20.81 -8.17
CA ALA A 347 -3.27 20.70 -8.61
C ALA A 347 -2.67 19.28 -8.42
N ILE A 348 -3.07 18.54 -7.38
CA ILE A 348 -2.64 17.14 -7.16
C ILE A 348 -3.10 16.25 -8.32
N TRP A 349 -4.37 16.37 -8.71
CA TRP A 349 -4.95 15.57 -9.79
C TRP A 349 -4.42 16.00 -11.16
N GLU A 350 -4.24 17.30 -11.39
CA GLU A 350 -3.64 17.84 -12.61
C GLU A 350 -2.21 17.32 -12.81
N GLU A 351 -1.40 17.33 -11.75
CA GLU A 351 -0.02 16.85 -11.81
C GLU A 351 0.05 15.34 -12.11
N SER A 352 -0.76 14.53 -11.43
CA SER A 352 -0.82 13.09 -11.70
C SER A 352 -1.32 12.78 -13.11
N ALA A 353 -2.34 13.48 -13.59
CA ALA A 353 -2.85 13.33 -14.96
C ALA A 353 -1.82 13.77 -16.01
N ARG A 354 -1.03 14.82 -15.74
CA ARG A 354 0.03 15.33 -16.63
C ARG A 354 1.10 14.27 -16.87
N VAL A 355 1.54 13.59 -15.81
CA VAL A 355 2.58 12.54 -15.91
C VAL A 355 2.02 11.15 -16.24
N LYS A 356 0.69 11.01 -16.29
CA LYS A 356 -0.01 9.75 -16.59
C LYS A 356 0.44 8.58 -15.70
N ASP A 357 0.65 8.87 -14.42
CA ASP A 357 1.07 7.89 -13.40
C ASP A 357 2.41 7.19 -13.70
N VAL A 358 3.27 7.74 -14.56
CA VAL A 358 4.53 7.08 -14.96
C VAL A 358 5.46 6.81 -13.79
N TYR A 359 5.40 7.61 -12.72
CA TYR A 359 6.27 7.46 -11.56
C TYR A 359 5.71 6.54 -10.46
N ASN A 360 4.59 5.85 -10.70
CA ASN A 360 4.00 4.84 -9.82
C ASN A 360 3.86 5.31 -8.35
N VAL A 361 3.16 6.42 -8.12
CA VAL A 361 2.97 6.95 -6.75
C VAL A 361 1.99 6.06 -5.99
N CYS A 362 2.49 5.10 -5.23
CA CYS A 362 1.67 4.11 -4.53
C CYS A 362 0.66 4.76 -3.55
N GLY A 363 1.05 5.89 -2.93
CA GLY A 363 0.25 6.64 -1.99
C GLY A 363 -0.79 7.58 -2.61
N PHE A 364 -0.95 7.62 -3.94
CA PHE A 364 -1.69 8.69 -4.61
C PHE A 364 -3.14 8.82 -4.10
N THR A 365 -3.90 7.73 -4.01
CA THR A 365 -5.29 7.79 -3.51
C THR A 365 -5.35 8.25 -2.05
N ALA A 366 -4.39 7.87 -1.21
CA ALA A 366 -4.31 8.34 0.18
C ALA A 366 -4.00 9.84 0.25
N LEU A 367 -3.08 10.35 -0.57
CA LEU A 367 -2.79 11.79 -0.68
C LEU A 367 -3.99 12.59 -1.23
N ALA A 368 -4.64 12.08 -2.27
CA ALA A 368 -5.86 12.68 -2.82
C ALA A 368 -7.01 12.69 -1.81
N THR A 369 -7.14 11.62 -1.02
CA THR A 369 -8.12 11.54 0.09
C THR A 369 -7.78 12.58 1.15
N LEU A 370 -6.52 12.65 1.59
CA LEU A 370 -6.04 13.61 2.57
C LEU A 370 -6.38 15.06 2.16
N ALA A 371 -6.12 15.41 0.90
CA ALA A 371 -6.41 16.74 0.36
C ALA A 371 -7.91 17.10 0.35
N GLU A 372 -8.82 16.13 0.29
CA GLU A 372 -10.27 16.37 0.31
C GLU A 372 -10.86 16.48 1.71
N ILE A 373 -10.19 15.90 2.72
CA ILE A 373 -10.74 15.77 4.08
C ILE A 373 -10.13 16.72 5.08
N LEU A 374 -8.90 17.20 4.86
CA LEU A 374 -8.24 18.04 5.85
C LEU A 374 -8.94 19.39 5.99
N PRO A 375 -9.16 19.87 7.22
CA PRO A 375 -9.55 21.27 7.44
C PRO A 375 -8.44 22.22 6.98
N PRO A 376 -8.71 23.53 6.85
CA PRO A 376 -7.68 24.51 6.55
C PRO A 376 -6.48 24.38 7.49
N ALA A 377 -5.36 23.91 6.94
CA ALA A 377 -4.14 23.61 7.67
C ALA A 377 -2.91 24.14 6.92
N THR A 378 -1.81 24.29 7.65
CA THR A 378 -0.48 24.62 7.16
C THR A 378 0.38 23.36 7.25
N MET A 379 0.96 22.94 6.13
CA MET A 379 1.91 21.83 6.09
C MET A 379 3.33 22.31 6.37
N ALA A 380 4.05 21.59 7.22
CA ALA A 380 5.51 21.66 7.32
C ALA A 380 6.11 20.37 6.77
N LEU A 381 6.83 20.44 5.65
CA LEU A 381 7.64 19.34 5.13
C LEU A 381 8.93 19.25 5.97
N LEU A 382 9.14 18.10 6.61
CA LEU A 382 10.21 17.90 7.58
C LEU A 382 11.36 17.05 7.01
N ALA A 383 11.02 16.11 6.12
CA ALA A 383 11.96 15.27 5.40
C ALA A 383 11.40 14.93 4.02
N HIS A 384 12.28 14.82 3.03
CA HIS A 384 12.03 14.21 1.72
C HIS A 384 13.33 13.54 1.31
N ASP A 385 13.29 12.23 1.10
CA ASP A 385 14.48 11.43 0.82
C ASP A 385 14.15 10.31 -0.18
N VAL A 386 15.20 9.67 -0.71
CA VAL A 386 15.12 8.64 -1.75
C VAL A 386 15.97 7.44 -1.35
N MET A 387 15.32 6.30 -1.11
CA MET A 387 15.99 5.01 -1.02
C MET A 387 16.35 4.54 -2.44
N ARG A 388 17.63 4.24 -2.67
CA ARG A 388 18.14 3.68 -3.93
C ARG A 388 18.59 2.25 -3.71
N GLU A 389 18.05 1.32 -4.49
CA GLU A 389 18.36 -0.11 -4.46
C GLU A 389 19.21 -0.45 -5.68
N ALA A 390 20.53 -0.55 -5.47
CA ALA A 390 21.51 -0.71 -6.55
C ALA A 390 21.32 -2.04 -7.31
N GLU A 391 20.92 -3.10 -6.60
CA GLU A 391 20.71 -4.45 -7.11
C GLU A 391 19.62 -4.48 -8.18
N THR A 392 18.57 -3.70 -7.98
CA THR A 392 17.42 -3.61 -8.91
C THR A 392 17.48 -2.37 -9.79
N ARG A 393 18.47 -1.49 -9.58
CA ARG A 393 18.61 -0.17 -10.22
C ARG A 393 17.33 0.65 -10.11
N SER A 394 16.65 0.53 -8.97
CA SER A 394 15.34 1.13 -8.71
C SER A 394 15.40 2.03 -7.48
N ALA A 395 14.47 2.96 -7.37
CA ALA A 395 14.41 3.91 -6.26
C ALA A 395 12.97 4.17 -5.83
N VAL A 396 12.83 4.48 -4.54
CA VAL A 396 11.57 4.87 -3.90
C VAL A 396 11.81 6.12 -3.09
N SER A 397 10.97 7.14 -3.28
CA SER A 397 11.00 8.33 -2.45
C SER A 397 9.92 8.31 -1.38
N PHE A 398 10.17 9.07 -0.31
CA PHE A 398 9.24 9.22 0.79
C PHE A 398 9.43 10.56 1.47
N ALA A 399 8.40 11.00 2.20
CA ALA A 399 8.41 12.26 2.92
C ALA A 399 7.87 12.10 4.34
N GLY A 400 8.37 12.96 5.24
CA GLY A 400 7.81 13.19 6.56
C GLY A 400 7.26 14.61 6.64
N ALA A 401 5.99 14.78 6.99
CA ALA A 401 5.37 16.09 7.12
C ALA A 401 4.33 16.12 8.25
N VAL A 402 4.06 17.32 8.77
CA VAL A 402 2.98 17.56 9.74
C VAL A 402 2.08 18.70 9.28
N PHE A 403 0.81 18.63 9.64
CA PHE A 403 -0.19 19.64 9.37
C PHE A 403 -0.68 20.22 10.70
N SER A 404 -0.68 21.55 10.80
CA SER A 404 -1.27 22.28 11.92
C SER A 404 -2.44 23.14 11.42
N PRO A 405 -3.51 23.34 12.22
CA PRO A 405 -4.61 24.24 11.87
C PRO A 405 -4.09 25.63 11.48
N ARG A 406 -4.73 26.24 10.48
CA ARG A 406 -4.46 27.63 10.06
C ARG A 406 -5.05 28.66 11.02
#